data_AF-A0A7S2FBP7-F1
#
_entry.id   AF-A0A7S2FBP7-F1
#
_cell.length_a   1.000
_cell.length_b   1.000
_cell.length_c   1.000
_cell.angle_alpha   90.00
_cell.angle_beta   90.00
_cell.angle_gamma   90.00
#
_symmetry.space_group_name_H-M   'P 1'
#
loop_
_entity.id
_entity.type
_entity.pdbx_description
1 polymer ?
#
loop_
_entity_poly.entity_id
_entity_poly.type
_entity_poly.pdbx_seq_one_letter_code
_entity_poly.pdbx_strand_id
1 'polypeptide(L)'
;GGKRRLSPAEEEEAARKRELSIVLAQYLTTGSPDVAYPLAGSIIASLLWPDSMSCRRAIRLGHRLAELTQANGDYDTLLGRHLFHAAVFSLVQEPKWLVGLEWDMLALARDLYCVKTLGVSSTALMYSMAQHTNNLMHQQPHLAQQPHLLAASLPPLPPLVVGAQALPRQVLLELPGMTPQAVDAMETALRSSTDNKRQKDAIRDLLRQCADVAAQVEGQQLAAQQLGADGSGGGLSQRAAREESALRCREPAVLSAAVMAVPGMLGPAGGPSFAAQQASAANAAAGDAALSGLASLFGGE
;
A
#
# COMPACT_ATOMS: atom_id res chain seq x y z
N GLY A 1 32.96 18.03 -2.60
CA GLY A 1 33.13 16.78 -3.37
C GLY A 1 32.61 16.99 -4.78
N GLY A 2 33.48 16.92 -5.78
CA GLY A 2 33.06 17.03 -7.19
C GLY A 2 32.29 15.78 -7.61
N LYS A 3 31.07 15.96 -8.14
CA LYS A 3 30.30 14.84 -8.70
C LYS A 3 30.96 14.42 -10.00
N ARG A 4 31.36 13.15 -10.10
CA ARG A 4 31.80 12.54 -11.35
C ARG A 4 30.60 12.50 -12.30
N ARG A 5 30.69 13.18 -13.45
CA ARG A 5 29.69 13.04 -14.53
C ARG A 5 29.81 11.62 -15.08
N LEU A 6 28.68 10.95 -15.24
CA LEU A 6 28.61 9.67 -15.93
C LEU A 6 28.94 9.89 -17.40
N SER A 7 29.59 8.92 -18.01
CA SER A 7 29.73 8.88 -19.46
C SER A 7 28.38 8.56 -20.11
N PRO A 8 28.14 8.98 -21.37
CA PRO A 8 26.90 8.65 -22.08
C PRO A 8 26.58 7.15 -22.10
N ALA A 9 27.61 6.29 -22.17
CA ALA A 9 27.44 4.84 -22.11
C ALA A 9 26.93 4.35 -20.74
N GLU A 10 27.44 4.91 -19.64
CA GLU A 10 26.96 4.59 -18.29
C GLU A 10 25.51 5.08 -18.08
N GLU A 11 25.13 6.22 -18.67
CA GLU A 11 23.76 6.74 -18.63
C GLU A 11 22.79 5.82 -19.39
N GLU A 12 23.17 5.34 -20.58
CA GLU A 12 22.36 4.40 -21.38
C GLU A 12 22.22 3.04 -20.70
N GLU A 13 23.29 2.51 -20.10
CA GLU A 13 23.23 1.27 -19.33
C GLU A 13 22.32 1.41 -18.10
N ALA A 14 22.42 2.54 -17.38
CA ALA A 14 21.55 2.84 -16.25
C ALA A 14 20.08 2.95 -16.68
N ALA A 15 19.79 3.52 -17.86
CA ALA A 15 18.44 3.59 -18.41
C ALA A 15 17.88 2.18 -18.71
N ARG A 16 18.66 1.32 -19.39
CA ARG A 16 18.27 -0.08 -19.67
C ARG A 16 17.99 -0.88 -18.41
N LYS A 17 18.84 -0.75 -17.39
CA LYS A 17 18.65 -1.40 -16.08
C LYS A 17 17.36 -0.95 -15.41
N ARG A 18 17.02 0.34 -15.49
CA ARG A 18 15.76 0.87 -14.95
C ARG A 18 14.55 0.33 -15.70
N GLU A 19 14.58 0.33 -17.02
CA GLU A 19 13.50 -0.21 -17.84
C GLU A 19 13.25 -1.69 -17.52
N LEU A 20 14.30 -2.50 -17.48
CA LEU A 20 14.19 -3.92 -17.09
C LEU A 20 13.60 -4.08 -15.69
N SER A 21 14.00 -3.24 -14.72
CA SER A 21 13.45 -3.29 -13.37
C SER A 21 11.96 -2.96 -13.32
N ILE A 22 11.48 -2.07 -14.18
CA ILE A 22 10.05 -1.70 -14.28
C ILE A 22 9.26 -2.85 -14.89
N VAL A 23 9.74 -3.44 -15.98
CA VAL A 23 9.10 -4.58 -16.64
C VAL A 23 9.03 -5.78 -15.69
N LEU A 24 10.12 -6.09 -14.98
CA LEU A 24 10.14 -7.16 -13.98
C LEU A 24 9.17 -6.88 -12.82
N ALA A 25 9.14 -5.64 -12.31
CA ALA A 25 8.20 -5.28 -11.24
C ALA A 25 6.74 -5.42 -11.70
N GLN A 26 6.43 -5.01 -12.93
CA GLN A 26 5.11 -5.19 -13.52
C GLN A 26 4.80 -6.69 -13.66
N TYR A 27 5.71 -7.49 -14.23
CA TYR A 27 5.53 -8.92 -14.37
C TYR A 27 5.31 -9.64 -13.02
N LEU A 28 6.09 -9.30 -11.99
CA LEU A 28 5.95 -9.89 -10.65
C LEU A 28 4.65 -9.48 -9.95
N THR A 29 4.08 -8.32 -10.28
CA THR A 29 2.87 -7.80 -9.63
C THR A 29 1.59 -8.09 -10.41
N THR A 30 1.64 -8.25 -11.73
CA THR A 30 0.45 -8.48 -12.57
C THR A 30 0.45 -9.84 -13.26
N GLY A 31 1.62 -10.45 -13.48
CA GLY A 31 1.76 -11.70 -14.23
C GLY A 31 1.58 -12.98 -13.40
N SER A 32 1.81 -12.93 -12.07
CA SER A 32 1.65 -14.09 -11.19
C SER A 32 1.07 -13.69 -9.83
N PRO A 33 -0.21 -14.00 -9.54
CA PRO A 33 -0.80 -13.71 -8.23
C PRO A 33 -0.08 -14.45 -7.10
N ASP A 34 0.39 -15.67 -7.35
CA ASP A 34 1.12 -16.49 -6.36
C ASP A 34 2.38 -15.82 -5.82
N VAL A 35 3.00 -14.93 -6.60
CA VAL A 35 4.16 -14.13 -6.17
C VAL A 35 3.71 -12.78 -5.62
N ALA A 36 2.74 -12.14 -6.27
CA ALA A 36 2.29 -10.80 -5.93
C ALA A 36 1.63 -10.73 -4.54
N TYR A 37 0.81 -11.71 -4.16
CA TYR A 37 0.13 -11.74 -2.86
C TYR A 37 1.11 -11.86 -1.68
N PRO A 38 2.06 -12.82 -1.65
CA PRO A 38 3.07 -12.89 -0.60
C PRO A 38 3.98 -11.66 -0.55
N LEU A 39 4.33 -11.09 -1.70
CA LEU A 39 5.10 -9.85 -1.77
C LEU A 39 4.35 -8.69 -1.11
N ALA A 40 3.08 -8.50 -1.47
CA ALA A 40 2.22 -7.49 -0.87
C ALA A 40 2.01 -7.73 0.63
N GLY A 41 1.78 -8.98 1.05
CA GLY A 41 1.68 -9.36 2.45
C GLY A 41 2.94 -9.01 3.25
N SER A 42 4.12 -9.21 2.66
CA SER A 42 5.40 -8.83 3.27
C SER A 42 5.56 -7.32 3.41
N ILE A 43 5.10 -6.54 2.42
CA ILE A 43 5.06 -5.07 2.50
C ILE A 43 4.11 -4.63 3.63
N ILE A 44 2.92 -5.21 3.72
CA ILE A 44 1.92 -4.92 4.75
C ILE A 44 2.48 -5.22 6.14
N ALA A 45 3.07 -6.41 6.34
CA ALA A 45 3.71 -6.78 7.59
C ALA A 45 4.84 -5.81 7.97
N SER A 46 5.62 -5.36 6.99
CA SER A 46 6.72 -4.40 7.20
C SER A 46 6.24 -3.01 7.60
N LEU A 47 5.02 -2.60 7.27
CA LEU A 47 4.43 -1.33 7.74
C LEU A 47 4.10 -1.36 9.24
N LEU A 48 3.82 -2.55 9.77
CA LEU A 48 3.46 -2.75 11.18
C LEU A 48 4.68 -3.08 12.06
N TRP A 49 5.83 -3.35 11.43
CA TRP A 49 7.05 -3.72 12.12
C TRP A 49 7.69 -2.51 12.83
N PRO A 50 8.18 -2.65 14.07
CA PRO A 50 8.72 -1.54 14.87
C PRO A 50 10.15 -1.11 14.45
N ASP A 51 10.39 -0.94 13.15
CA ASP A 51 11.62 -0.39 12.58
C ASP A 51 11.27 0.71 11.56
N SER A 52 11.69 1.94 11.86
CA SER A 52 11.39 3.11 11.03
C SER A 52 12.01 3.00 9.63
N MET A 53 13.16 2.34 9.48
CA MET A 53 13.83 2.18 8.19
C MET A 53 13.10 1.19 7.29
N SER A 54 12.67 0.06 7.84
CA SER A 54 11.83 -0.93 7.15
C SER A 54 10.48 -0.33 6.79
N CYS A 55 9.81 0.36 7.73
CA CYS A 55 8.55 1.05 7.46
C CYS A 55 8.68 2.08 6.32
N ARG A 56 9.71 2.94 6.34
CA ARG A 56 9.97 3.92 5.26
C ARG A 56 10.16 3.25 3.90
N ARG A 57 10.77 2.07 3.84
CA ARG A 57 10.89 1.29 2.59
C ARG A 57 9.55 0.69 2.18
N ALA A 58 8.82 0.12 3.13
CA ALA A 58 7.50 -0.47 2.93
C ALA A 58 6.48 0.56 2.41
N ILE A 59 6.47 1.79 2.93
CA ILE A 59 5.60 2.88 2.45
C ILE A 59 5.82 3.13 0.95
N ARG A 60 7.09 3.22 0.53
CA ARG A 60 7.44 3.46 -0.88
C ARG A 60 7.06 2.30 -1.77
N LEU A 61 7.29 1.06 -1.31
CA LEU A 61 6.85 -0.13 -2.02
C LEU A 61 5.31 -0.21 -2.09
N GLY A 62 4.60 0.22 -1.04
CA GLY A 62 3.15 0.30 -1.00
C GLY A 62 2.58 1.26 -2.05
N HIS A 63 3.17 2.46 -2.18
CA HIS A 63 2.80 3.38 -3.27
C HIS A 63 3.02 2.77 -4.65
N ARG A 64 4.17 2.12 -4.87
CA ARG A 64 4.48 1.51 -6.16
C ARG A 64 3.56 0.33 -6.48
N LEU A 65 3.25 -0.49 -5.48
CA LEU A 65 2.31 -1.59 -5.60
C LEU A 65 0.92 -1.07 -5.97
N ALA A 66 0.45 -0.02 -5.29
CA ALA A 66 -0.84 0.61 -5.59
C ALA A 66 -0.90 1.15 -7.03
N GLU A 67 0.16 1.79 -7.51
CA GLU A 67 0.27 2.30 -8.88
C GLU A 67 0.24 1.19 -9.94
N LEU A 68 1.01 0.12 -9.74
CA LEU A 68 1.12 -0.98 -10.71
C LEU A 68 -0.15 -1.84 -10.79
N THR A 69 -0.88 -1.97 -9.68
CA THR A 69 -2.05 -2.85 -9.57
C THR A 69 -3.38 -2.09 -9.57
N GLN A 70 -3.39 -0.76 -9.76
CA GLN A 70 -4.63 0.03 -9.74
C GLN A 70 -5.66 -0.41 -10.78
N ALA A 71 -5.20 -0.91 -11.93
CA ALA A 71 -6.06 -1.37 -13.03
C ALA A 71 -6.56 -2.81 -12.85
N ASN A 72 -5.99 -3.57 -11.91
CA ASN A 72 -6.37 -4.95 -11.67
C ASN A 72 -7.25 -5.04 -10.40
N GLY A 73 -8.53 -5.35 -10.60
CA GLY A 73 -9.52 -5.49 -9.53
C GLY A 73 -9.23 -6.65 -8.57
N ASP A 74 -8.42 -7.64 -8.97
CA ASP A 74 -8.02 -8.76 -8.11
C ASP A 74 -7.32 -8.28 -6.83
N TYR A 75 -6.64 -7.13 -6.91
CA TYR A 75 -5.89 -6.54 -5.80
C TYR A 75 -6.73 -5.60 -4.92
N ASP A 76 -8.03 -5.42 -5.20
CA ASP A 76 -8.85 -4.45 -4.48
C ASP A 76 -8.98 -4.78 -2.99
N THR A 77 -9.13 -6.07 -2.65
CA THR A 77 -9.16 -6.50 -1.24
C THR A 77 -7.80 -6.30 -0.57
N LEU A 78 -6.72 -6.67 -1.25
CA LEU A 78 -5.37 -6.57 -0.72
C LEU A 78 -4.96 -5.11 -0.45
N LEU A 79 -5.22 -4.22 -1.40
CA LEU A 79 -4.86 -2.81 -1.28
C LEU A 79 -5.88 -2.02 -0.45
N GLY A 80 -7.16 -2.17 -0.79
CA GLY A 80 -8.24 -1.35 -0.24
C GLY A 80 -8.62 -1.74 1.18
N ARG A 81 -8.51 -3.02 1.55
CA ARG A 81 -8.75 -3.48 2.92
C ARG A 81 -7.45 -3.62 3.69
N HIS A 82 -6.55 -4.52 3.28
CA HIS A 82 -5.42 -4.91 4.13
C HIS A 82 -4.31 -3.86 4.22
N LEU A 83 -3.83 -3.35 3.09
CA LEU A 83 -2.78 -2.33 3.07
C LEU A 83 -3.26 -1.01 3.67
N PHE A 84 -4.48 -0.59 3.30
CA PHE A 84 -5.09 0.62 3.86
C PHE A 84 -5.32 0.50 5.37
N HIS A 85 -5.87 -0.63 5.85
CA HIS A 85 -6.02 -0.90 7.28
C HIS A 85 -4.68 -0.83 8.02
N ALA A 86 -3.63 -1.46 7.50
CA ALA A 86 -2.31 -1.40 8.13
C ALA A 86 -1.80 0.05 8.27
N ALA A 87 -1.92 0.86 7.21
CA ALA A 87 -1.51 2.26 7.26
C ALA A 87 -2.32 3.08 8.27
N VAL A 88 -3.66 2.94 8.26
CA VAL A 88 -4.55 3.64 9.19
C VAL A 88 -4.32 3.19 10.63
N PHE A 89 -4.15 1.90 10.86
CA PHE A 89 -3.87 1.35 12.18
C PHE A 89 -2.56 1.91 12.75
N SER A 90 -1.48 1.94 11.96
CA SER A 90 -0.22 2.57 12.36
C SER A 90 -0.39 4.05 12.71
N LEU A 91 -1.22 4.78 11.94
CA LEU A 91 -1.48 6.20 12.20
C LEU A 91 -2.30 6.44 13.47
N VAL A 92 -3.30 5.59 13.76
CA VAL A 92 -4.15 5.74 14.96
C VAL A 92 -3.40 5.36 16.23
N GLN A 93 -2.54 4.34 16.17
CA GLN A 93 -1.75 3.91 17.34
C GLN A 93 -0.57 4.85 17.65
N GLU A 94 -0.20 5.73 16.72
CA GLU A 94 0.95 6.66 16.80
C GLU A 94 2.18 6.07 17.51
N PRO A 95 2.70 4.91 17.07
CA PRO A 95 3.78 4.26 17.77
C PRO A 95 5.06 5.09 17.67
N LYS A 96 5.91 5.02 18.71
CA LYS A 96 7.15 5.83 18.80
C LYS A 96 8.08 5.68 17.59
N TRP A 97 8.07 4.54 16.91
CA TRP A 97 8.90 4.29 15.72
C TRP A 97 8.37 4.97 14.44
N LEU A 98 7.14 5.47 14.44
CA LEU A 98 6.54 6.18 13.30
C LEU A 98 6.87 7.68 13.30
N VAL A 99 7.57 8.17 14.34
CA VAL A 99 7.92 9.59 14.45
C VAL A 99 8.76 10.07 13.27
N GLY A 100 8.28 11.07 12.54
CA GLY A 100 8.88 11.60 11.31
C GLY A 100 8.52 10.83 10.04
N LEU A 101 7.65 9.83 10.12
CA LEU A 101 7.10 9.05 8.99
C LEU A 101 5.58 9.20 8.85
N GLU A 102 4.92 9.89 9.78
CA GLU A 102 3.46 10.03 9.84
C GLU A 102 2.94 10.66 8.56
N TRP A 103 3.64 11.67 8.04
CA TRP A 103 3.28 12.36 6.81
C TRP A 103 3.41 11.49 5.55
N ASP A 104 4.40 10.59 5.53
CA ASP A 104 4.62 9.65 4.42
C ASP A 104 3.54 8.56 4.47
N MET A 105 3.20 8.06 5.66
CA MET A 105 2.11 7.09 5.87
C MET A 105 0.73 7.70 5.55
N LEU A 106 0.49 8.96 5.92
CA LEU A 106 -0.72 9.70 5.54
C LEU A 106 -0.84 9.87 4.03
N ALA A 107 0.27 10.11 3.33
CA ALA A 107 0.28 10.18 1.87
C ALA A 107 -0.12 8.83 1.25
N LEU A 108 0.40 7.72 1.77
CA LEU A 108 0.01 6.37 1.34
C LEU A 108 -1.48 6.10 1.59
N ALA A 109 -1.97 6.33 2.81
CA ALA A 109 -3.37 6.13 3.16
C ALA A 109 -4.29 6.97 2.26
N ARG A 110 -3.95 8.25 2.04
CA ARG A 110 -4.68 9.13 1.13
C ARG A 110 -4.73 8.57 -0.29
N ASP A 111 -3.59 8.19 -0.86
CA ASP A 111 -3.53 7.72 -2.24
C ASP A 111 -4.33 6.44 -2.43
N LEU A 112 -4.24 5.49 -1.50
CA LEU A 112 -5.06 4.28 -1.49
C LEU A 112 -6.55 4.62 -1.44
N TYR A 113 -6.95 5.56 -0.58
CA TYR A 113 -8.34 5.95 -0.43
C TYR A 113 -8.88 6.68 -1.66
N CYS A 114 -8.14 7.65 -2.21
CA CYS A 114 -8.54 8.39 -3.40
C CYS A 114 -8.68 7.46 -4.62
N VAL A 115 -7.72 6.56 -4.82
CA VAL A 115 -7.75 5.63 -5.95
C VAL A 115 -8.85 4.60 -5.80
N LYS A 116 -8.95 3.93 -4.64
CA LYS A 116 -9.86 2.78 -4.47
C LYS A 116 -11.29 3.18 -4.13
N THR A 117 -11.49 4.24 -3.34
CA THR A 117 -12.83 4.69 -2.92
C THR A 117 -13.37 5.77 -3.83
N LEU A 118 -12.58 6.79 -4.16
CA LEU A 118 -13.10 7.97 -4.87
C LEU A 118 -13.01 7.84 -6.39
N GLY A 119 -12.25 6.86 -6.90
CA GLY A 119 -11.92 6.73 -8.32
C GLY A 119 -11.11 7.90 -8.86
N VAL A 120 -10.55 8.73 -7.97
CA VAL A 120 -9.73 9.88 -8.34
C VAL A 120 -8.31 9.37 -8.45
N SER A 121 -7.82 9.22 -9.68
CA SER A 121 -6.40 8.99 -9.93
C SER A 121 -5.64 10.18 -9.37
N SER A 122 -5.06 10.00 -8.19
CA SER A 122 -4.21 10.99 -7.56
C SER A 122 -3.04 11.22 -8.50
N THR A 123 -3.02 12.33 -9.25
CA THR A 123 -1.79 12.79 -9.95
C THR A 123 -0.62 12.88 -8.98
N ALA A 124 -0.92 13.00 -7.67
CA ALA A 124 0.05 12.93 -6.60
C ALA A 124 0.70 11.55 -6.40
N LEU A 125 0.15 10.42 -6.87
CA LEU A 125 0.89 9.14 -6.90
C LEU A 125 2.16 9.28 -7.76
N MET A 126 2.04 9.91 -8.93
CA MET A 126 3.20 10.16 -9.79
C MET A 126 4.19 11.16 -9.16
N TYR A 127 3.69 12.21 -8.49
CA TYR A 127 4.57 13.22 -7.87
C TYR A 127 5.19 12.81 -6.53
N SER A 128 4.52 11.96 -5.74
CA SER A 128 5.00 11.52 -4.42
C SER A 128 6.32 10.76 -4.54
N MET A 129 6.45 9.93 -5.58
CA MET A 129 7.70 9.20 -5.86
C MET A 129 8.86 10.15 -6.18
N ALA A 130 8.62 11.20 -6.97
CA ALA A 130 9.64 12.18 -7.35
C ALA A 130 10.18 12.97 -6.15
N GLN A 131 9.35 13.20 -5.12
CA GLN A 131 9.77 13.88 -3.90
C GLN A 131 10.55 12.96 -2.95
N HIS A 132 10.18 11.67 -2.87
CA HIS A 132 10.81 10.72 -1.96
C HIS A 132 12.21 10.27 -2.41
N THR A 133 12.46 10.23 -3.73
CA THR A 133 13.82 9.97 -4.24
C THR A 133 14.81 11.07 -3.81
N ASN A 134 14.35 12.32 -3.65
CA ASN A 134 15.23 13.44 -3.30
C ASN A 134 15.76 13.40 -1.87
N ASN A 135 15.01 12.86 -0.90
CA ASN A 135 15.42 12.87 0.51
C ASN A 135 16.43 11.76 0.88
N LEU A 136 16.45 10.63 0.17
CA LEU A 136 17.52 9.63 0.30
C LEU A 136 18.73 9.94 -0.59
N MET A 137 18.62 10.93 -1.48
CA MET A 137 19.67 11.33 -2.42
C MET A 137 20.46 12.58 -2.00
N HIS A 138 20.64 12.81 -0.69
CA HIS A 138 21.86 13.51 -0.24
C HIS A 138 23.16 12.73 -0.56
N GLN A 139 23.06 11.54 -1.17
CA GLN A 139 24.19 10.83 -1.78
C GLN A 139 24.16 10.70 -3.33
N GLN A 140 23.07 11.05 -4.05
CA GLN A 140 23.06 10.97 -5.53
C GLN A 140 22.30 12.11 -6.23
N PRO A 141 22.85 13.32 -6.25
CA PRO A 141 22.18 14.52 -6.77
C PRO A 141 22.21 14.68 -8.31
N HIS A 142 22.15 13.59 -9.08
CA HIS A 142 22.03 13.62 -10.55
C HIS A 142 20.69 13.07 -11.08
N LEU A 143 19.85 12.42 -10.25
CA LEU A 143 18.59 11.81 -10.71
C LEU A 143 17.34 12.62 -10.37
N ALA A 144 17.50 13.77 -9.73
CA ALA A 144 16.41 14.64 -9.29
C ALA A 144 15.67 15.39 -10.42
N GLN A 145 16.17 15.36 -11.66
CA GLN A 145 15.72 16.26 -12.73
C GLN A 145 14.83 15.65 -13.82
N GLN A 146 14.47 14.36 -13.76
CA GLN A 146 13.63 13.76 -14.83
C GLN A 146 12.51 12.82 -14.34
N PRO A 147 11.59 13.27 -13.48
CA PRO A 147 10.36 12.51 -13.21
C PRO A 147 9.41 12.45 -14.43
N HIS A 148 9.59 13.32 -15.43
CA HIS A 148 8.69 13.43 -16.59
C HIS A 148 8.96 12.38 -17.69
N LEU A 149 10.19 11.85 -17.81
CA LEU A 149 10.50 10.88 -18.88
C LEU A 149 9.96 9.48 -18.59
N LEU A 150 9.75 9.12 -17.32
CA LEU A 150 9.13 7.85 -16.93
C LEU A 150 7.62 7.81 -17.21
N ALA A 151 6.97 8.97 -17.25
CA ALA A 151 5.55 9.09 -17.60
C ALA A 151 5.32 8.94 -19.12
N ALA A 152 6.35 9.15 -19.95
CA ALA A 152 6.21 9.19 -21.40
C ALA A 152 6.37 7.81 -22.08
N SER A 153 7.01 6.84 -21.44
CA SER A 153 7.25 5.51 -22.01
C SER A 153 6.20 4.46 -21.63
N LEU A 154 5.38 4.72 -20.61
CA LEU A 154 4.24 3.87 -20.30
C LEU A 154 3.05 4.31 -21.17
N PRO A 155 2.39 3.38 -21.89
CA PRO A 155 1.18 3.73 -22.63
C PRO A 155 0.18 4.39 -21.68
N PRO A 156 -0.53 5.44 -22.13
CA PRO A 156 -1.53 6.11 -21.31
C PRO A 156 -2.52 5.06 -20.81
N LEU A 157 -2.53 4.85 -19.49
CA LEU A 157 -3.45 3.91 -18.87
C LEU A 157 -4.88 4.31 -19.26
N PRO A 158 -5.73 3.36 -19.68
CA PRO A 158 -7.11 3.66 -20.02
C PRO A 158 -7.78 4.37 -18.83
N PRO A 159 -8.74 5.29 -19.08
CA PRO A 159 -9.48 5.94 -18.01
C PRO A 159 -10.05 4.85 -17.10
N LEU A 160 -9.55 4.81 -15.87
CA LEU A 160 -9.91 3.82 -14.87
C LEU A 160 -11.39 3.99 -14.53
N VAL A 161 -12.25 3.23 -15.20
CA VAL A 161 -13.62 2.96 -14.74
C VAL A 161 -13.51 1.90 -13.64
N VAL A 162 -12.77 2.21 -12.58
CA VAL A 162 -12.71 1.36 -11.40
C VAL A 162 -14.02 1.61 -10.66
N GLY A 163 -14.82 0.56 -10.52
CA GLY A 163 -15.96 0.60 -9.62
C GLY A 163 -15.45 1.01 -8.25
N ALA A 164 -15.87 2.19 -7.78
CA ALA A 164 -15.52 2.71 -6.47
C ALA A 164 -15.76 1.63 -5.41
N GLN A 165 -14.68 1.01 -4.94
CA GLN A 165 -14.77 -0.05 -3.96
C GLN A 165 -14.88 0.62 -2.59
N ALA A 166 -15.92 0.27 -1.84
CA ALA A 166 -16.15 0.83 -0.51
C ALA A 166 -15.22 0.25 0.58
N LEU A 167 -14.19 -0.53 0.21
CA LEU A 167 -13.35 -1.25 1.19
C LEU A 167 -12.56 -0.31 2.11
N PRO A 168 -11.82 0.71 1.63
CA PRO A 168 -11.17 1.66 2.56
C PRO A 168 -12.17 2.42 3.42
N ARG A 169 -13.36 2.73 2.88
CA ARG A 169 -14.45 3.37 3.62
C ARG A 169 -14.95 2.47 4.75
N GLN A 170 -15.14 1.17 4.49
CA GLN A 170 -15.51 0.19 5.51
C GLN A 170 -14.47 0.12 6.63
N VAL A 171 -13.17 0.10 6.28
CA VAL A 171 -12.08 0.11 7.28
C VAL A 171 -12.16 1.32 8.19
N LEU A 172 -12.45 2.51 7.66
CA LEU A 172 -12.64 3.70 8.51
C LEU A 172 -13.85 3.55 9.43
N LEU A 173 -14.98 3.02 8.93
CA LEU A 173 -16.19 2.81 9.73
C LEU A 173 -16.06 1.71 10.79
N GLU A 174 -15.10 0.81 10.63
CA GLU A 174 -14.74 -0.20 11.63
C GLU A 174 -13.94 0.41 12.82
N LEU A 175 -13.44 1.65 12.70
CA LEU A 175 -12.71 2.31 13.79
C LEU A 175 -13.63 2.76 14.92
N PRO A 176 -13.17 2.66 16.19
CA PRO A 176 -13.94 3.16 17.35
C PRO A 176 -14.30 4.64 17.22
N GLY A 177 -15.57 4.96 17.44
CA GLY A 177 -16.05 6.35 17.41
C GLY A 177 -16.22 6.94 16.01
N MET A 178 -15.91 6.20 14.94
CA MET A 178 -16.10 6.71 13.58
C MET A 178 -17.58 6.75 13.22
N THR A 179 -18.03 7.88 12.66
CA THR A 179 -19.40 8.02 12.16
C THR A 179 -19.41 8.14 10.64
N PRO A 180 -20.47 7.66 9.95
CA PRO A 180 -20.61 7.83 8.50
C PRO A 180 -20.50 9.29 8.06
N GLN A 181 -21.09 10.21 8.83
CA GLN A 181 -21.05 11.64 8.55
C GLN A 181 -19.64 12.22 8.58
N ALA A 182 -18.79 11.78 9.52
CA ALA A 182 -17.40 12.23 9.59
C ALA A 182 -16.59 11.76 8.38
N VAL A 183 -16.82 10.52 7.93
CA VAL A 183 -16.20 9.98 6.72
C VAL A 183 -16.69 10.73 5.48
N ASP A 184 -17.99 11.05 5.37
CA ASP A 184 -18.54 11.84 4.26
C ASP A 184 -17.98 13.27 4.22
N ALA A 185 -17.77 13.89 5.37
CA ALA A 185 -17.13 15.20 5.46
C ALA A 185 -15.67 15.15 4.98
N MET A 186 -14.92 14.11 5.37
CA MET A 186 -13.57 13.87 4.86
C MET A 186 -13.57 13.63 3.34
N GLU A 187 -14.45 12.78 2.82
CA GLU A 187 -14.59 12.54 1.38
C GLU A 187 -14.89 13.83 0.60
N THR A 188 -15.77 14.67 1.14
CA THR A 188 -16.10 15.98 0.56
C THR A 188 -14.87 16.90 0.53
N ALA A 189 -14.06 16.90 1.59
CA ALA A 189 -12.81 17.65 1.65
C ALA A 189 -11.77 17.13 0.63
N LEU A 190 -11.67 15.80 0.46
CA LEU A 190 -10.77 15.18 -0.51
C LEU A 190 -11.17 15.51 -1.96
N ARG A 191 -12.47 15.50 -2.27
CA ARG A 191 -12.98 15.83 -3.62
C ARG A 191 -12.89 17.32 -3.95
N SER A 192 -13.10 18.19 -2.97
CA SER A 192 -13.12 19.65 -3.18
C SER A 192 -11.73 20.28 -3.21
N SER A 193 -10.71 19.61 -2.67
CA SER A 193 -9.34 20.14 -2.62
C SER A 193 -8.41 19.42 -3.60
N THR A 194 -7.66 20.19 -4.39
CA THR A 194 -6.50 19.71 -5.16
C THR A 194 -5.19 19.83 -4.39
N ASP A 195 -5.19 20.44 -3.21
CA ASP A 195 -4.01 20.63 -2.37
C ASP A 195 -3.72 19.38 -1.55
N ASN A 196 -2.61 18.71 -1.90
CA ASN A 196 -2.11 17.52 -1.23
C ASN A 196 -1.98 17.70 0.29
N LYS A 197 -1.60 18.89 0.76
CA LYS A 197 -1.44 19.15 2.20
C LYS A 197 -2.80 19.12 2.89
N ARG A 198 -3.79 19.86 2.36
CA ARG A 198 -5.16 19.90 2.89
C ARG A 198 -5.83 18.53 2.90
N GLN A 199 -5.64 17.74 1.85
CA GLN A 199 -6.18 16.38 1.78
C GLN A 199 -5.61 15.49 2.90
N LYS A 200 -4.29 15.55 3.14
CA LYS A 200 -3.64 14.81 4.23
C LYS A 200 -4.07 15.32 5.60
N ASP A 201 -4.21 16.63 5.76
CA ASP A 201 -4.72 17.25 6.99
C ASP A 201 -6.13 16.74 7.31
N ALA A 202 -7.03 16.67 6.32
CA ALA A 202 -8.39 16.16 6.50
C ALA A 202 -8.42 14.70 7.01
N ILE A 203 -7.60 13.82 6.44
CA ILE A 203 -7.49 12.43 6.89
C ILE A 203 -6.91 12.37 8.31
N ARG A 204 -5.83 13.12 8.57
CA ARG A 204 -5.20 13.14 9.90
C ARG A 204 -6.17 13.61 10.98
N ASP A 205 -6.92 14.67 10.71
CA ASP A 205 -7.86 15.24 11.67
C ASP A 205 -9.01 14.27 11.97
N LEU A 206 -9.46 13.50 10.98
CA LEU A 206 -10.40 12.39 11.17
C LEU A 206 -9.80 11.30 12.06
N LEU A 207 -8.59 10.83 11.76
CA LEU A 207 -7.94 9.76 12.52
C LEU A 207 -7.62 10.14 13.97
N ARG A 208 -7.31 11.42 14.23
CA ARG A 208 -7.12 11.94 15.59
C ARG A 208 -8.40 11.86 16.43
N GLN A 209 -9.56 12.18 15.86
CA GLN A 209 -10.85 12.02 16.56
C GLN A 209 -11.08 10.56 16.98
N CYS A 210 -10.73 9.60 16.12
CA CYS A 210 -10.80 8.18 16.46
C CYS A 210 -9.81 7.80 17.56
N ALA A 211 -8.58 8.32 17.52
CA ALA A 211 -7.57 8.07 18.55
C ALA A 211 -8.03 8.60 19.92
N ASP A 212 -8.62 9.80 19.97
CA ASP A 212 -9.15 10.40 21.19
C ASP A 212 -10.29 9.57 21.79
N VAL A 213 -11.24 9.11 20.98
CA VAL A 213 -12.34 8.23 21.45
C VAL A 213 -11.79 6.88 21.93
N ALA A 214 -10.84 6.29 21.21
CA ALA A 214 -10.20 5.04 21.61
C ALA A 214 -9.50 5.19 22.98
N ALA A 215 -8.78 6.30 23.19
CA ALA A 215 -8.13 6.59 24.47
C ALA A 215 -9.14 6.80 25.61
N GLN A 216 -10.28 7.43 25.35
CA GLN A 216 -11.35 7.59 26.35
C GLN A 216 -11.96 6.25 26.76
N VAL A 217 -12.24 5.38 25.79
CA VAL A 217 -12.80 4.04 26.05
C VAL A 217 -11.82 3.20 26.87
N GLU A 218 -10.53 3.24 26.54
CA GLU A 218 -9.48 2.54 27.28
C GLU A 218 -9.37 3.05 28.73
N GLY A 219 -9.42 4.38 28.92
CA GLY A 219 -9.41 5.00 30.25
C GLY A 219 -10.62 4.60 31.10
N GLN A 220 -11.83 4.55 30.52
CA GLN A 220 -13.04 4.12 31.21
C GLN A 220 -12.99 2.64 31.61
N GLN A 221 -12.46 1.77 30.75
CA GLN A 221 -12.29 0.35 31.06
C GLN A 221 -11.31 0.13 32.22
N LEU A 222 -10.20 0.85 32.23
CA LEU A 222 -9.22 0.78 33.32
C LEU A 222 -9.80 1.29 34.65
N ALA A 223 -10.57 2.39 34.62
CA ALA A 223 -11.24 2.90 35.81
C ALA A 223 -12.28 1.92 36.38
N ALA A 224 -13.08 1.29 35.51
CA ALA A 224 -14.06 0.27 35.91
C ALA A 224 -13.38 -0.97 36.52
N GLN A 225 -12.24 -1.40 35.98
CA GLN A 225 -11.47 -2.52 36.53
C GLN A 225 -10.87 -2.22 37.92
N GLN A 226 -10.49 -0.98 38.19
CA GLN A 226 -9.93 -0.59 39.50
C GLN A 226 -11.00 -0.61 40.59
N LEU A 227 -12.21 -0.10 40.31
CA LEU A 227 -13.33 -0.12 41.26
C LEU A 227 -13.77 -1.55 41.65
N GLY A 228 -13.53 -2.55 40.79
CA GLY A 228 -13.82 -3.96 41.09
C GLY A 228 -12.75 -4.68 41.92
N ALA A 229 -11.54 -4.13 42.07
CA ALA A 229 -10.40 -4.82 42.69
C ALA A 229 -10.24 -4.53 44.19
N ASP A 230 -10.82 -3.44 44.70
CA ASP A 230 -10.70 -3.05 46.12
C ASP A 230 -11.44 -4.00 47.10
N GLY A 231 -12.13 -5.02 46.59
CA GLY A 231 -12.78 -6.06 47.40
C GLY A 231 -11.91 -7.28 47.77
N SER A 232 -10.70 -7.45 47.20
CA SER A 232 -9.90 -8.67 47.40
C SER A 232 -8.41 -8.34 47.56
N GLY A 233 -7.97 -8.20 48.82
CA GLY A 233 -6.67 -7.66 49.24
C GLY A 233 -5.40 -8.46 48.90
N GLY A 234 -5.16 -8.81 47.64
CA GLY A 234 -3.88 -9.37 47.19
C GLY A 234 -3.58 -9.02 45.73
N GLY A 235 -2.75 -8.02 45.44
CA GLY A 235 -2.62 -7.58 44.04
C GLY A 235 -1.42 -6.74 43.58
N LEU A 236 -0.37 -6.50 44.38
CA LEU A 236 0.77 -5.68 43.92
C LEU A 236 1.65 -6.38 42.87
N SER A 237 1.77 -7.71 42.92
CA SER A 237 2.60 -8.48 41.97
C SER A 237 1.92 -8.68 40.59
N GLN A 238 0.58 -8.64 40.53
CA GLN A 238 -0.16 -8.81 39.27
C GLN A 238 -0.15 -7.56 38.37
N ARG A 239 0.14 -6.36 38.92
CA ARG A 239 0.13 -5.11 38.14
C ARG A 239 1.28 -5.03 37.13
N ALA A 240 2.50 -5.37 37.54
CA ALA A 240 3.69 -5.29 36.68
C ALA A 240 3.63 -6.29 35.51
N ALA A 241 3.18 -7.53 35.77
CA ALA A 241 3.04 -8.55 34.72
C ALA A 241 1.94 -8.19 33.69
N ARG A 242 0.92 -7.41 34.10
CA ARG A 242 -0.17 -6.97 33.20
C ARG A 242 0.26 -5.82 32.28
N GLU A 243 1.05 -4.87 32.76
CA GLU A 243 1.57 -3.78 31.92
C GLU A 243 2.49 -4.31 30.80
N GLU A 244 3.35 -5.29 31.11
CA GLU A 244 4.23 -5.89 30.11
C GLU A 244 3.48 -6.76 29.10
N SER A 245 2.39 -7.42 29.53
CA SER A 245 1.53 -8.22 28.66
C SER A 245 0.62 -7.37 27.76
N ALA A 246 0.16 -6.20 28.23
CA ALA A 246 -0.65 -5.28 27.43
C ALA A 246 0.12 -4.68 26.24
N LEU A 247 1.43 -4.44 26.43
CA LEU A 247 2.33 -4.00 25.36
C LEU A 247 2.57 -5.10 24.31
N ARG A 248 2.52 -6.39 24.68
CA ARG A 248 2.68 -7.53 23.76
C ARG A 248 1.37 -8.01 23.12
N CYS A 249 0.23 -7.85 23.79
CA CYS A 249 -1.08 -8.28 23.26
C CYS A 249 -1.73 -7.27 22.31
N ARG A 250 -1.11 -6.10 22.08
CA ARG A 250 -1.56 -5.11 21.08
C ARG A 250 -1.17 -5.48 19.65
N GLU A 251 -0.42 -6.56 19.45
CA GLU A 251 -0.30 -7.18 18.14
C GLU A 251 -1.66 -7.77 17.75
N PRO A 252 -2.34 -7.26 16.71
CA PRO A 252 -3.54 -7.92 16.23
C PRO A 252 -3.12 -9.28 15.69
N ALA A 253 -3.30 -10.33 16.49
CA ALA A 253 -3.19 -11.73 16.05
C ALA A 253 -4.00 -12.00 14.76
N VAL A 254 -5.01 -11.15 14.50
CA VAL A 254 -5.83 -11.10 13.29
C VAL A 254 -5.02 -10.79 12.02
N LEU A 255 -3.98 -9.95 12.07
CA LEU A 255 -3.16 -9.63 10.89
C LEU A 255 -2.12 -10.71 10.59
N SER A 256 -1.52 -11.31 11.62
CA SER A 256 -0.61 -12.45 11.43
C SER A 256 -1.36 -13.66 10.88
N ALA A 257 -2.58 -13.93 11.38
CA ALA A 257 -3.44 -14.97 10.84
C ALA A 257 -4.00 -14.62 9.45
N ALA A 258 -4.43 -13.39 9.16
CA ALA A 258 -5.00 -13.05 7.84
C ALA A 258 -3.94 -12.93 6.72
N VAL A 259 -2.71 -12.54 7.05
CA VAL A 259 -1.60 -12.53 6.07
C VAL A 259 -1.08 -13.94 5.81
N MET A 260 -1.08 -14.82 6.82
CA MET A 260 -0.60 -16.22 6.68
C MET A 260 -1.69 -17.20 6.24
N ALA A 261 -2.95 -16.91 6.54
CA ALA A 261 -4.11 -17.71 6.13
C ALA A 261 -4.83 -16.99 4.99
N VAL A 262 -4.15 -16.81 3.85
CA VAL A 262 -4.84 -16.67 2.56
C VAL A 262 -5.41 -18.05 2.24
N PRO A 263 -6.71 -18.32 2.52
CA PRO A 263 -7.27 -19.65 2.37
C PRO A 263 -7.79 -19.77 0.94
N GLY A 264 -7.17 -20.62 0.13
CA GLY A 264 -7.85 -21.21 -1.04
C GLY A 264 -7.82 -20.43 -2.37
N MET A 265 -6.63 -20.20 -2.93
CA MET A 265 -6.45 -20.13 -4.40
C MET A 265 -6.00 -21.47 -5.00
N LEU A 266 -6.26 -22.57 -4.28
CA LEU A 266 -6.37 -23.92 -4.84
C LEU A 266 -7.86 -24.30 -4.92
N GLY A 267 -8.65 -23.49 -5.64
CA GLY A 267 -9.89 -24.00 -6.21
C GLY A 267 -9.55 -25.01 -7.31
N PRO A 268 -10.32 -26.10 -7.49
CA PRO A 268 -10.04 -27.04 -8.55
C PRO A 268 -10.10 -26.31 -9.89
N ALA A 269 -9.14 -26.58 -10.76
CA ALA A 269 -9.19 -26.19 -12.16
C ALA A 269 -10.46 -26.78 -12.80
N GLY A 270 -11.57 -26.07 -12.70
CA GLY A 270 -12.72 -26.21 -13.58
C GLY A 270 -12.30 -25.69 -14.93
N GLY A 271 -11.61 -26.54 -15.70
CA GLY A 271 -11.28 -26.25 -17.08
C GLY A 271 -12.55 -25.95 -17.88
N PRO A 272 -12.51 -24.98 -18.82
CA PRO A 272 -13.56 -24.89 -19.82
C PRO A 272 -13.57 -26.20 -20.61
N SER A 273 -14.73 -26.85 -20.63
CA SER A 273 -15.05 -28.01 -21.44
C SER A 273 -14.50 -27.86 -22.86
N PHE A 274 -13.54 -28.71 -23.20
CA PHE A 274 -12.94 -28.84 -24.54
C PHE A 274 -13.87 -29.59 -25.53
N ALA A 275 -15.18 -29.67 -25.25
CA ALA A 275 -16.12 -30.51 -26.00
C ALA A 275 -17.23 -29.74 -26.74
N ALA A 276 -17.17 -28.41 -26.84
CA ALA A 276 -18.19 -27.65 -27.57
C ALA A 276 -17.61 -26.46 -28.36
N GLN A 277 -16.59 -26.69 -29.19
CA GLN A 277 -16.27 -25.76 -30.28
C GLN A 277 -15.58 -26.46 -31.45
N GLN A 278 -16.24 -27.50 -31.97
CA GLN A 278 -15.95 -28.07 -33.28
C GLN A 278 -17.03 -27.61 -34.27
N ALA A 279 -17.09 -26.30 -34.50
CA ALA A 279 -17.80 -25.68 -35.63
C ALA A 279 -17.42 -24.19 -35.70
N SER A 280 -16.35 -23.89 -36.43
CA SER A 280 -16.11 -22.63 -37.17
C SER A 280 -14.61 -22.42 -37.39
N ALA A 281 -13.98 -23.34 -38.11
CA ALA A 281 -12.71 -23.09 -38.77
C ALA A 281 -13.01 -22.45 -40.14
N ALA A 282 -12.94 -21.12 -40.23
CA ALA A 282 -12.73 -20.38 -41.48
C ALA A 282 -12.49 -18.88 -41.18
N ASN A 283 -11.30 -18.54 -40.71
CA ASN A 283 -10.47 -17.50 -41.33
C ASN A 283 -9.16 -17.34 -40.56
N ALA A 284 -8.08 -17.63 -41.29
CA ALA A 284 -6.71 -17.50 -40.85
C ALA A 284 -6.18 -16.08 -41.11
N ALA A 285 -5.07 -15.81 -40.42
CA ALA A 285 -3.99 -14.90 -40.78
C ALA A 285 -4.18 -13.41 -40.45
N ALA A 286 -3.58 -12.98 -39.34
CA ALA A 286 -2.44 -12.05 -39.33
C ALA A 286 -2.01 -11.76 -37.88
N GLY A 287 -0.70 -11.81 -37.61
CA GLY A 287 -0.11 -11.02 -36.52
C GLY A 287 0.70 -11.76 -35.45
N ASP A 288 1.42 -12.83 -35.79
CA ASP A 288 2.43 -13.41 -34.90
C ASP A 288 3.82 -12.80 -35.22
N ALA A 289 4.11 -11.65 -34.58
CA ALA A 289 5.38 -10.93 -34.72
C ALA A 289 5.65 -10.07 -33.48
N ALA A 290 5.82 -10.68 -32.31
CA ALA A 290 6.22 -9.91 -31.10
C ALA A 290 7.12 -10.64 -30.10
N LEU A 291 7.65 -11.84 -30.40
CA LEU A 291 8.48 -12.58 -29.42
C LEU A 291 9.78 -13.19 -29.96
N SER A 292 10.27 -12.72 -31.12
CA SER A 292 11.55 -13.20 -31.69
C SER A 292 12.76 -12.30 -31.35
N GLY A 293 12.59 -11.25 -30.56
CA GLY A 293 13.63 -10.21 -30.36
C GLY A 293 14.55 -10.36 -29.14
N LEU A 294 14.32 -11.32 -28.24
CA LEU A 294 15.06 -11.42 -26.96
C LEU A 294 16.09 -12.57 -26.89
N ALA A 295 16.22 -13.37 -27.95
CA ALA A 295 17.16 -14.50 -27.99
C ALA A 295 18.56 -14.14 -28.54
N SER A 296 18.79 -12.94 -29.06
CA SER A 296 20.07 -12.58 -29.72
C SER A 296 21.08 -11.83 -28.82
N LEU A 297 20.80 -11.66 -27.52
CA LEU A 297 21.65 -10.91 -26.59
C LEU A 297 22.56 -11.78 -25.69
N PHE A 298 22.54 -13.11 -25.87
CA PHE A 298 23.35 -14.05 -25.07
C PHE A 298 24.00 -15.17 -25.91
N GLY A 299 24.65 -14.83 -27.03
CA GLY A 299 25.47 -15.77 -27.79
C GLY A 299 26.79 -15.13 -28.17
N GLY A 300 27.86 -15.51 -27.49
CA GLY A 300 29.23 -15.15 -27.86
C GLY A 300 29.83 -16.15 -28.86
N GLU A 301 30.61 -15.62 -29.79
CA GLU A 301 32.04 -15.92 -29.97
C GLU A 301 32.76 -14.61 -30.27
#